data_AF-A0A3D3ELK9-F1
#
_entry.id   AF-A0A3D3ELK9-F1
#
_cell.length_a   1.000
_cell.length_b   1.000
_cell.length_c   1.000
_cell.angle_alpha   90.00
_cell.angle_beta   90.00
_cell.angle_gamma   90.00
#
_symmetry.space_group_name_H-M   'P 1'
#
loop_
_entity.id
_entity.type
_entity.pdbx_description
1 polymer ?
#
loop_
_entity_poly.entity_id
_entity_poly.type
_entity_poly.pdbx_seq_one_letter_code
_entity_poly.pdbx_strand_id
1 'polypeptide(L)'
;PTVHGNLLLGPTAEDIDDKEGQFTTESGLAEIMRKAALSVDKLPPMRQVITSFAGLRAHEAMDDFIIEEVEDAKGFIDVAGIESPGLTCAPAIGAFVAELVNNIAPGNKKANYISRRTGVKSMASASREEQMDLIRSNPAYANVICRCEMVTEGEILDAIHRPLGARTLDGVKRRTRAGMGRCQAGFCTPKTMEILSREWKMDLNAIVKSGKDAYVLTGYNKQSMEREG
;
A
#
# COMPACT_ATOMS: atom_id res chain seq x y z
N PRO A 1 17.51 -3.98 7.12
CA PRO A 1 17.02 -2.85 6.29
C PRO A 1 15.91 -3.35 5.36
N THR A 2 15.02 -2.48 4.91
CA THR A 2 14.02 -2.80 3.88
C THR A 2 14.68 -2.92 2.50
N VAL A 3 13.99 -3.50 1.53
CA VAL A 3 14.48 -3.62 0.13
C VAL A 3 14.75 -2.26 -0.55
N HIS A 4 14.28 -1.16 0.05
CA HIS A 4 14.49 0.21 -0.43
C HIS A 4 15.51 0.98 0.41
N GLY A 5 16.31 0.30 1.23
CA GLY A 5 17.39 0.90 2.03
C GLY A 5 16.94 1.64 3.30
N ASN A 6 15.64 1.83 3.52
CA ASN A 6 15.13 2.42 4.77
C ASN A 6 15.26 1.43 5.94
N LEU A 7 15.46 1.96 7.15
CA LEU A 7 15.39 1.20 8.40
C LEU A 7 13.94 1.15 8.90
N LEU A 8 13.47 -0.03 9.27
CA LEU A 8 12.18 -0.23 9.93
C LEU A 8 12.46 -0.72 11.34
N LEU A 9 11.83 -0.07 12.33
CA LEU A 9 11.95 -0.40 13.75
C LEU A 9 10.58 -0.82 14.27
N GLY A 10 10.54 -1.87 15.09
CA GLY A 10 9.31 -2.45 15.64
C GLY A 10 9.33 -3.98 15.55
N PRO A 11 8.16 -4.63 15.65
CA PRO A 11 6.85 -4.05 15.99
C PRO A 11 6.67 -3.85 17.50
N THR A 12 5.54 -3.23 17.90
CA THR A 12 4.91 -3.48 19.21
C THR A 12 3.91 -4.63 19.09
N ALA A 13 3.52 -5.21 20.22
CA ALA A 13 2.45 -6.19 20.32
C ALA A 13 1.65 -5.86 21.58
N GLU A 14 0.44 -5.34 21.39
CA GLU A 14 -0.47 -4.88 22.43
C GLU A 14 -1.87 -5.36 22.06
N ASP A 15 -2.59 -5.94 23.02
CA ASP A 15 -4.00 -6.28 22.87
C ASP A 15 -4.85 -5.02 23.05
N ILE A 16 -5.78 -4.78 22.13
CA ILE A 16 -6.68 -3.63 22.17
C ILE A 16 -8.11 -4.07 21.89
N ASP A 17 -9.07 -3.43 22.57
CA ASP A 17 -10.50 -3.68 22.36
C ASP A 17 -11.04 -2.97 21.12
N ASP A 18 -10.40 -1.86 20.72
CA ASP A 18 -10.83 -1.04 19.58
C ASP A 18 -10.48 -1.73 18.25
N LYS A 19 -11.49 -2.29 17.59
CA LYS A 19 -11.37 -2.96 16.28
C LYS A 19 -11.02 -2.02 15.12
N GLU A 20 -11.08 -0.71 15.34
CA GLU A 20 -10.68 0.31 14.38
C GLU A 20 -9.38 1.04 14.81
N GLY A 21 -8.71 0.55 15.86
CA GLY A 21 -7.54 1.15 16.52
C GLY A 21 -6.25 1.16 15.69
N GLN A 22 -6.28 1.71 14.48
CA GLN A 22 -5.17 1.74 13.53
C GLN A 22 -4.29 3.00 13.69
N PHE A 23 -3.90 3.32 14.93
CA PHE A 23 -3.08 4.50 15.24
C PHE A 23 -1.82 4.13 16.02
N THR A 24 -0.78 4.96 15.88
CA THR A 24 0.45 4.83 16.68
C THR A 24 0.35 5.67 17.94
N THR A 25 0.86 5.16 19.05
CA THR A 25 0.88 5.86 20.35
C THR A 25 2.29 6.39 20.68
N GLU A 26 2.36 7.44 21.49
CA GLU A 26 3.64 7.95 21.99
C GLU A 26 4.39 6.89 22.80
N SER A 27 3.68 6.17 23.68
CA SER A 27 4.21 5.05 24.47
C SER A 27 4.76 3.94 23.59
N GLY A 28 4.02 3.51 22.57
CA GLY A 28 4.44 2.46 21.64
C GLY A 28 5.69 2.86 20.86
N LEU A 29 5.78 4.11 20.39
CA LEU A 29 6.99 4.62 19.73
C LEU A 29 8.19 4.68 20.69
N ALA A 30 7.98 5.11 21.93
CA ALA A 30 9.03 5.13 22.95
C ALA A 30 9.54 3.71 23.28
N GLU A 31 8.64 2.73 23.35
CA GLU A 31 8.98 1.33 23.55
C GLU A 31 9.84 0.78 22.40
N ILE A 32 9.44 1.03 21.15
CA ILE A 32 10.21 0.60 19.97
C ILE A 32 11.63 1.14 20.04
N MET A 33 11.80 2.43 20.36
CA MET A 33 13.12 3.06 20.44
C MET A 33 13.97 2.46 21.55
N ARG A 34 13.38 2.25 22.74
CA ARG A 34 14.07 1.64 23.88
C ARG A 34 14.51 0.21 23.56
N LYS A 35 13.64 -0.62 22.98
CA LYS A 35 13.95 -2.01 22.63
C LYS A 35 14.98 -2.08 21.51
N ALA A 36 14.83 -1.27 20.46
CA ALA A 36 15.77 -1.24 19.35
C ALA A 36 17.20 -0.82 19.79
N ALA A 37 17.33 0.04 20.80
CA ALA A 37 18.61 0.49 21.33
C ALA A 37 19.41 -0.64 22.01
N LEU A 38 18.76 -1.75 22.36
CA LEU A 38 19.43 -2.93 22.90
C LEU A 38 20.18 -3.73 21.83
N SER A 39 19.80 -3.57 20.55
CA SER A 39 20.36 -4.36 19.44
C SER A 39 21.44 -3.63 18.64
N VAL A 40 21.56 -2.31 18.78
CA VAL A 40 22.52 -1.49 18.01
C VAL A 40 23.08 -0.34 18.83
N ASP A 41 24.36 0.00 18.61
CA ASP A 41 25.08 1.03 19.37
C ASP A 41 24.53 2.45 19.17
N LYS A 42 24.01 2.74 17.97
CA LYS A 42 23.47 4.06 17.61
C LYS A 42 22.21 3.91 16.78
N LEU A 43 21.11 4.38 17.34
CA LEU A 43 19.87 4.59 16.59
C LEU A 43 19.80 5.99 15.99
N PRO A 44 19.18 6.14 14.81
CA PRO A 44 18.77 7.44 14.31
C PRO A 44 17.86 8.15 15.33
N PRO A 45 17.99 9.47 15.50
CA PRO A 45 17.12 10.22 16.40
C PRO A 45 15.68 10.25 15.88
N MET A 46 14.69 10.34 16.77
CA MET A 46 13.25 10.35 16.44
C MET A 46 12.87 11.37 15.36
N ARG A 47 13.52 12.53 15.30
CA ARG A 47 13.30 13.55 14.26
C ARG A 47 13.62 13.11 12.82
N GLN A 48 14.28 11.96 12.66
CA GLN A 48 14.57 11.36 11.36
C GLN A 48 13.55 10.29 10.96
N VAL A 49 12.58 9.97 11.82
CA VAL A 49 11.46 9.11 11.45
C VAL A 49 10.64 9.81 10.37
N ILE A 50 10.56 9.17 9.20
CA ILE A 50 9.80 9.71 8.05
C ILE A 50 8.38 9.15 8.02
N THR A 51 8.12 8.01 8.64
CA THR A 51 6.79 7.41 8.69
C THR A 51 6.66 6.52 9.91
N SER A 52 5.46 6.49 10.48
CA SER A 52 5.01 5.49 11.45
C SER A 52 3.67 4.92 10.95
N PHE A 53 3.35 3.71 11.36
CA PHE A 53 2.08 3.07 11.04
C PHE A 53 1.75 2.02 12.09
N ALA A 54 0.47 1.71 12.22
CA ALA A 54 -0.05 0.62 13.02
C ALA A 54 -0.92 -0.27 12.14
N GLY A 55 -1.12 -1.51 12.57
CA GLY A 55 -2.01 -2.46 11.91
C GLY A 55 -2.53 -3.43 12.96
N LEU A 56 -3.76 -3.89 12.74
CA LEU A 56 -4.43 -4.85 13.62
C LEU A 56 -4.19 -6.26 13.10
N ARG A 57 -3.90 -7.18 14.02
CA ARG A 57 -3.86 -8.61 13.73
C ARG A 57 -5.21 -9.20 14.12
N ALA A 58 -5.80 -9.97 13.22
CA ALA A 58 -7.00 -10.74 13.53
C ALA A 58 -6.55 -11.96 14.35
N HIS A 59 -6.54 -11.82 15.68
CA HIS A 59 -6.27 -12.89 16.63
C HIS A 59 -7.58 -13.60 16.98
N GLU A 60 -7.53 -14.92 17.07
CA GLU A 60 -8.64 -15.77 17.53
C GLU A 60 -8.33 -16.23 18.96
N ALA A 61 -9.36 -16.57 19.74
CA ALA A 61 -9.19 -16.96 21.14
C ALA A 61 -8.58 -18.38 21.30
N MET A 62 -8.72 -19.24 20.30
CA MET A 62 -7.98 -20.50 20.20
C MET A 62 -6.66 -20.27 19.48
N ASP A 63 -5.64 -21.05 19.85
CA ASP A 63 -4.26 -20.90 19.38
C ASP A 63 -4.06 -21.18 17.86
N ASP A 64 -5.10 -21.52 17.09
CA ASP A 64 -4.99 -21.82 15.66
C ASP A 64 -6.05 -21.09 14.81
N PHE A 65 -5.76 -20.89 13.53
CA PHE A 65 -6.64 -20.17 12.62
C PHE A 65 -7.76 -21.07 12.06
N ILE A 66 -8.86 -20.44 11.67
CA ILE A 66 -10.07 -21.14 11.20
C ILE A 66 -10.10 -21.13 9.67
N ILE A 67 -10.15 -22.32 9.06
CA ILE A 67 -10.41 -22.49 7.62
C ILE A 67 -11.40 -23.64 7.39
N GLU A 68 -12.68 -23.34 7.32
CA GLU A 68 -13.74 -24.36 7.22
C GLU A 68 -15.03 -23.82 6.63
N GLU A 69 -15.92 -24.70 6.18
CA GLU A 69 -17.31 -24.36 5.88
C GLU A 69 -18.10 -24.31 7.20
N VAL A 70 -18.79 -23.20 7.47
CA VAL A 70 -19.47 -22.99 8.75
C VAL A 70 -20.72 -23.88 8.84
N GLU A 71 -20.89 -24.56 9.98
CA GLU A 71 -21.93 -25.58 10.18
C GLU A 71 -23.36 -25.04 10.00
N ASP A 72 -23.63 -23.79 10.40
CA ASP A 72 -24.95 -23.16 10.35
C ASP A 72 -25.22 -22.37 9.06
N ALA A 73 -24.23 -22.27 8.17
CA ALA A 73 -24.29 -21.47 6.95
C ALA A 73 -23.64 -22.19 5.75
N LYS A 74 -24.36 -23.15 5.18
CA LYS A 74 -23.90 -23.92 4.01
C LYS A 74 -23.45 -23.00 2.86
N GLY A 75 -22.24 -23.26 2.36
CA GLY A 75 -21.58 -22.51 1.30
C GLY A 75 -20.79 -21.29 1.78
N PHE A 76 -20.80 -20.99 3.08
CA PHE A 76 -19.99 -19.95 3.68
C PHE A 76 -18.70 -20.57 4.25
N ILE A 77 -17.54 -20.08 3.79
CA ILE A 77 -16.23 -20.58 4.23
C ILE A 77 -15.52 -19.48 5.02
N ASP A 78 -15.20 -19.78 6.28
CA ASP A 78 -14.35 -18.91 7.10
C ASP A 78 -12.88 -19.11 6.74
N VAL A 79 -12.14 -17.99 6.75
CA VAL A 79 -10.68 -17.93 6.58
C VAL A 79 -10.19 -16.85 7.55
N ALA A 80 -10.24 -17.16 8.84
CA ALA A 80 -10.19 -16.19 9.94
C ALA A 80 -9.11 -16.51 10.97
N GLY A 81 -8.73 -15.53 11.80
CA GLY A 81 -7.72 -15.72 12.86
C GLY A 81 -6.28 -15.86 12.37
N ILE A 82 -6.02 -15.60 11.08
CA ILE A 82 -4.70 -15.84 10.49
C ILE A 82 -3.78 -14.64 10.73
N GLU A 83 -2.90 -14.75 11.72
CA GLU A 83 -1.95 -13.70 12.08
C GLU A 83 -0.67 -13.71 11.21
N SER A 84 0.48 -13.95 11.84
CA SER A 84 1.81 -13.98 11.25
C SER A 84 1.97 -14.90 10.04
N PRO A 85 1.37 -16.11 9.99
CA PRO A 85 1.54 -16.97 8.83
C PRO A 85 0.72 -16.52 7.62
N GLY A 86 -0.21 -15.57 7.75
CA GLY A 86 -1.18 -15.25 6.70
C GLY A 86 -0.54 -14.87 5.37
N LEU A 87 0.52 -14.07 5.39
CA LEU A 87 1.22 -13.69 4.16
C LEU A 87 2.05 -14.85 3.58
N THR A 88 2.77 -15.58 4.44
CA THR A 88 3.69 -16.65 4.03
C THR A 88 2.95 -17.88 3.52
N CYS A 89 1.82 -18.23 4.15
CA CYS A 89 1.02 -19.41 3.86
C CYS A 89 -0.14 -19.13 2.88
N ALA A 90 -0.32 -17.89 2.42
CA ALA A 90 -1.41 -17.51 1.51
C ALA A 90 -1.58 -18.46 0.31
N PRO A 91 -0.52 -18.95 -0.38
CA PRO A 91 -0.69 -19.91 -1.47
C PRO A 91 -1.27 -21.27 -1.03
N ALA A 92 -0.85 -21.77 0.15
CA ALA A 92 -1.33 -23.03 0.69
C ALA A 92 -2.79 -22.91 1.17
N ILE A 93 -3.11 -21.82 1.87
CA ILE A 93 -4.48 -21.46 2.27
C ILE A 93 -5.37 -21.38 1.02
N GLY A 94 -4.93 -20.71 -0.04
CA GLY A 94 -5.69 -20.61 -1.28
C GLY A 94 -5.97 -21.96 -1.95
N ALA A 95 -5.01 -22.89 -1.91
CA ALA A 95 -5.21 -24.25 -2.43
C ALA A 95 -6.22 -25.03 -1.60
N PHE A 96 -6.12 -24.97 -0.27
CA PHE A 96 -7.03 -25.63 0.65
C PHE A 96 -8.47 -25.08 0.54
N VAL A 97 -8.63 -23.76 0.51
CA VAL A 97 -9.95 -23.12 0.30
C VAL A 97 -10.54 -23.52 -1.07
N ALA A 98 -9.72 -23.65 -2.11
CA ALA A 98 -10.20 -24.12 -3.41
C ALA A 98 -10.74 -25.56 -3.37
N GLU A 99 -10.16 -26.43 -2.54
CA GLU A 99 -10.67 -27.79 -2.31
C GLU A 99 -12.03 -27.77 -1.59
N LEU A 100 -12.18 -26.95 -0.54
CA LEU A 100 -13.45 -26.75 0.15
C LEU A 100 -14.54 -26.24 -0.82
N VAL A 101 -14.23 -25.21 -1.60
CA VAL A 101 -15.15 -24.68 -2.63
C VAL A 101 -15.53 -25.76 -3.64
N ASN A 102 -14.59 -26.59 -4.08
CA ASN A 102 -14.87 -27.65 -5.05
C ASN A 102 -15.77 -28.78 -4.48
N ASN A 103 -15.77 -29.01 -3.16
CA ASN A 103 -16.69 -29.94 -2.51
C ASN A 103 -18.13 -29.39 -2.46
N ILE A 104 -18.29 -28.07 -2.33
CA ILE A 104 -19.59 -27.40 -2.32
C ILE A 104 -20.14 -27.22 -3.75
N ALA A 105 -19.27 -26.75 -4.66
CA ALA A 105 -19.61 -26.41 -6.04
C ALA A 105 -18.51 -26.93 -6.98
N PRO A 106 -18.61 -28.20 -7.43
CA PRO A 106 -17.59 -28.83 -8.26
C PRO A 106 -17.32 -28.06 -9.56
N GLY A 107 -16.04 -27.82 -9.85
CA GLY A 107 -15.58 -27.08 -11.02
C GLY A 107 -14.35 -27.70 -11.67
N ASN A 108 -14.22 -27.50 -12.98
CA ASN A 108 -13.01 -27.92 -13.69
C ASN A 108 -11.88 -26.90 -13.50
N LYS A 109 -10.64 -27.39 -13.40
CA LYS A 109 -9.45 -26.52 -13.44
C LYS A 109 -9.45 -25.70 -14.73
N LYS A 110 -9.11 -24.42 -14.61
CA LYS A 110 -9.02 -23.51 -15.76
C LYS A 110 -7.88 -23.96 -16.69
N ALA A 111 -8.20 -24.35 -17.92
CA ALA A 111 -7.23 -24.82 -18.91
C ALA A 111 -6.12 -23.79 -19.20
N ASN A 112 -6.48 -22.51 -19.27
CA ASN A 112 -5.56 -21.40 -19.57
C ASN A 112 -5.21 -20.60 -18.29
N TYR A 113 -4.68 -21.29 -17.28
CA TYR A 113 -4.23 -20.64 -16.04
C TYR A 113 -2.95 -19.81 -16.29
N ILE A 114 -2.97 -18.55 -15.86
CA ILE A 114 -1.82 -17.65 -15.95
C ILE A 114 -1.01 -17.80 -14.68
N SER A 115 0.05 -18.61 -14.73
CA SER A 115 0.91 -18.91 -13.57
C SER A 115 2.01 -17.87 -13.33
N ARG A 116 2.16 -16.88 -14.21
CA ARG A 116 3.22 -15.88 -14.15
C ARG A 116 2.62 -14.47 -14.13
N ARG A 117 3.13 -13.64 -13.23
CA ARG A 117 2.83 -12.22 -13.17
C ARG A 117 3.98 -11.42 -13.75
N THR A 118 3.67 -10.48 -14.65
CA THR A 118 4.65 -9.50 -15.13
C THR A 118 5.10 -8.60 -13.97
N GLY A 119 6.43 -8.42 -13.83
CA GLY A 119 7.02 -7.54 -12.82
C GLY A 119 6.57 -6.09 -12.99
N VAL A 120 6.60 -5.31 -11.90
CA VAL A 120 6.36 -3.86 -11.96
C VAL A 120 7.66 -3.19 -12.36
N LYS A 121 7.59 -2.34 -13.39
CA LYS A 121 8.73 -1.55 -13.86
C LYS A 121 9.13 -0.54 -12.78
N SER A 122 10.43 -0.36 -12.57
CA SER A 122 10.98 0.56 -11.58
C SER A 122 12.24 1.22 -12.12
N MET A 123 12.19 2.54 -12.36
CA MET A 123 13.34 3.27 -12.89
C MET A 123 14.50 3.30 -11.88
N ALA A 124 14.18 3.33 -10.59
CA ALA A 124 15.15 3.38 -9.51
C ALA A 124 16.04 2.13 -9.40
N SER A 125 15.49 0.96 -9.77
CA SER A 125 16.20 -0.33 -9.67
C SER A 125 16.63 -0.90 -11.03
N ALA A 126 16.20 -0.30 -12.13
CA ALA A 126 16.56 -0.70 -13.49
C ALA A 126 18.03 -0.36 -13.78
N SER A 127 18.69 -1.23 -14.57
CA SER A 127 19.99 -0.94 -15.16
C SER A 127 19.90 0.24 -16.14
N ARG A 128 21.06 0.81 -16.49
CA ARG A 128 21.10 1.95 -17.41
C ARG A 128 20.50 1.61 -18.78
N GLU A 129 20.72 0.40 -19.28
CA GLU A 129 20.15 -0.08 -20.54
C GLU A 129 18.63 -0.18 -20.46
N GLU A 130 18.10 -0.84 -19.43
CA GLU A 130 16.66 -0.93 -19.19
C GLU A 130 15.99 0.44 -19.04
N GLN A 131 16.64 1.39 -18.34
CA GLN A 131 16.15 2.76 -18.24
C GLN A 131 16.03 3.42 -19.61
N MET A 132 17.04 3.26 -20.49
CA MET A 132 17.02 3.83 -21.83
C MET A 132 15.93 3.19 -22.68
N ASP A 133 15.71 1.88 -22.56
CA ASP A 133 14.66 1.19 -23.30
C ASP A 133 13.26 1.61 -22.84
N LEU A 134 13.05 1.78 -21.53
CA LEU A 134 11.81 2.34 -20.99
C LEU A 134 11.55 3.74 -21.55
N ILE A 135 12.56 4.61 -21.56
CA ILE A 135 12.45 5.98 -22.10
C ILE A 135 12.18 5.98 -23.60
N ARG A 136 12.82 5.10 -24.38
CA ARG A 136 12.56 4.94 -25.81
C ARG A 136 11.14 4.45 -26.07
N SER A 137 10.64 3.51 -25.26
CA SER A 137 9.30 2.96 -25.41
C SER A 137 8.20 3.95 -25.03
N ASN A 138 8.45 4.81 -24.05
CA ASN A 138 7.56 5.86 -23.60
C ASN A 138 8.38 7.00 -22.96
N PRO A 139 8.46 8.18 -23.61
CA PRO A 139 9.21 9.32 -23.09
C PRO A 139 8.80 9.79 -21.69
N ALA A 140 7.61 9.44 -21.20
CA ALA A 140 7.18 9.75 -19.83
C ALA A 140 8.08 9.11 -18.75
N TYR A 141 8.82 8.03 -19.07
CA TYR A 141 9.83 7.47 -18.16
C TYR A 141 11.07 8.37 -18.01
N ALA A 142 11.24 9.43 -18.81
CA ALA A 142 12.31 10.41 -18.63
C ALA A 142 11.91 11.53 -17.65
N ASN A 143 10.62 11.69 -17.36
CA ASN A 143 10.11 12.76 -16.52
C ASN A 143 10.04 12.31 -15.05
N VAL A 144 11.01 12.71 -14.22
CA VAL A 144 11.05 12.34 -12.80
C VAL A 144 10.06 13.20 -11.99
N ILE A 145 9.06 12.56 -11.39
CA ILE A 145 8.03 13.21 -10.56
C ILE A 145 8.39 13.16 -9.08
N CYS A 146 8.85 12.02 -8.57
CA CYS A 146 9.30 11.88 -7.19
C CYS A 146 10.82 11.73 -7.15
N ARG A 147 11.54 12.81 -6.83
CA ARG A 147 13.01 12.81 -6.75
C ARG A 147 13.56 11.93 -5.63
N CYS A 148 12.85 11.82 -4.49
CA CYS A 148 13.33 11.01 -3.36
C CYS A 148 13.38 9.52 -3.68
N GLU A 149 12.41 9.02 -4.46
CA GLU A 149 12.28 7.60 -4.79
C GLU A 149 12.61 7.31 -6.26
N MET A 150 13.06 8.33 -7.01
CA MET A 150 13.30 8.30 -8.46
C MET A 150 12.12 7.77 -9.29
N VAL A 151 10.89 8.11 -8.89
CA VAL A 151 9.68 7.70 -9.60
C VAL A 151 9.34 8.68 -10.71
N THR A 152 9.07 8.15 -11.89
CA THR A 152 8.80 8.88 -13.13
C THR A 152 7.30 8.96 -13.46
N GLU A 153 6.93 9.86 -14.35
CA GLU A 153 5.56 9.96 -14.86
C GLU A 153 5.13 8.65 -15.52
N GLY A 154 6.04 7.99 -16.27
CA GLY A 154 5.80 6.68 -16.88
C GLY A 154 5.38 5.60 -15.87
N GLU A 155 6.01 5.56 -14.69
CA GLU A 155 5.64 4.62 -13.61
C GLU A 155 4.28 4.97 -12.98
N ILE A 156 3.97 6.27 -12.85
CA ILE A 156 2.67 6.72 -12.34
C ILE A 156 1.57 6.36 -13.35
N LEU A 157 1.79 6.56 -14.64
CA LEU A 157 0.87 6.16 -15.71
C LEU A 157 0.63 4.65 -15.72
N ASP A 158 1.69 3.85 -15.65
CA ASP A 158 1.58 2.38 -15.53
C ASP A 158 0.71 1.97 -14.32
N ALA A 159 0.93 2.62 -13.17
CA ALA A 159 0.13 2.38 -11.98
C ALA A 159 -1.35 2.78 -12.14
N ILE A 160 -1.65 3.81 -12.94
CA ILE A 160 -3.02 4.29 -13.22
C ILE A 160 -3.74 3.39 -14.23
N HIS A 161 -3.07 2.94 -15.29
CA HIS A 161 -3.72 2.23 -16.41
C HIS A 161 -3.82 0.71 -16.22
N ARG A 162 -3.05 0.11 -15.32
CA ARG A 162 -3.11 -1.34 -15.06
C ARG A 162 -4.47 -1.78 -14.46
N PRO A 163 -4.82 -3.08 -14.49
CA PRO A 163 -6.06 -3.57 -13.86
C PRO A 163 -6.18 -3.13 -12.40
N LEU A 164 -7.37 -2.67 -12.00
CA LEU A 164 -7.62 -2.03 -10.71
C LEU A 164 -6.64 -0.86 -10.45
N GLY A 165 -6.45 -0.01 -11.45
CA GLY A 165 -5.49 1.08 -11.49
C GLY A 165 -5.62 2.10 -10.35
N ALA A 166 -4.55 2.86 -10.13
CA ALA A 166 -4.50 3.89 -9.09
C ALA A 166 -5.51 5.02 -9.35
N ARG A 167 -6.36 5.29 -8.36
CA ARG A 167 -7.35 6.39 -8.40
C ARG A 167 -7.12 7.47 -7.35
N THR A 168 -6.19 7.24 -6.42
CA THR A 168 -5.94 8.11 -5.27
C THR A 168 -4.43 8.27 -5.08
N LEU A 169 -4.01 9.28 -4.32
CA LEU A 169 -2.58 9.50 -4.06
C LEU A 169 -1.93 8.30 -3.37
N ASP A 170 -2.58 7.72 -2.35
CA ASP A 170 -2.09 6.52 -1.70
C ASP A 170 -2.19 5.29 -2.62
N GLY A 171 -3.11 5.30 -3.58
CA GLY A 171 -3.18 4.34 -4.67
C GLY A 171 -1.92 4.37 -5.54
N VAL A 172 -1.41 5.54 -5.89
CA VAL A 172 -0.13 5.72 -6.60
C VAL A 172 1.04 5.36 -5.66
N LYS A 173 1.07 5.91 -4.45
CA LYS A 173 2.10 5.69 -3.42
C LYS A 173 2.37 4.20 -3.19
N ARG A 174 1.35 3.37 -2.98
CA ARG A 174 1.50 1.92 -2.73
C ARG A 174 2.00 1.15 -3.95
N ARG A 175 1.82 1.68 -5.16
CA ARG A 175 2.14 0.99 -6.41
C ARG A 175 3.50 1.39 -6.99
N THR A 176 3.93 2.61 -6.75
CA THR A 176 5.16 3.20 -7.33
C THR A 176 6.16 3.70 -6.30
N ARG A 177 5.73 3.87 -5.04
CA ARG A 177 6.46 4.58 -3.96
C ARG A 177 6.53 6.09 -4.08
N ALA A 178 5.89 6.72 -5.07
CA ALA A 178 5.83 8.18 -5.13
C ALA A 178 5.26 8.73 -3.82
N GLY A 179 6.04 9.57 -3.13
CA GLY A 179 5.68 10.13 -1.82
C GLY A 179 6.05 9.27 -0.60
N MET A 180 6.78 8.16 -0.76
CA MET A 180 7.29 7.35 0.36
C MET A 180 8.68 7.76 0.86
N GLY A 181 9.39 8.61 0.13
CA GLY A 181 10.74 9.04 0.51
C GLY A 181 10.76 10.08 1.62
N ARG A 182 11.95 10.62 1.93
CA ARG A 182 12.17 11.53 3.07
C ARG A 182 11.21 12.73 3.14
N CYS A 183 10.76 13.24 2.00
CA CYS A 183 9.83 14.37 1.95
C CYS A 183 8.36 14.02 2.24
N GLN A 184 8.01 12.73 2.35
CA GLN A 184 6.64 12.25 2.58
C GLN A 184 5.59 12.93 1.69
N ALA A 185 5.85 12.92 0.37
CA ALA A 185 5.01 13.52 -0.65
C ALA A 185 4.91 15.06 -0.63
N GLY A 186 5.71 15.76 0.18
CA GLY A 186 5.71 17.23 0.27
C GLY A 186 6.02 17.97 -1.04
N PHE A 187 6.63 17.30 -2.04
CA PHE A 187 6.96 17.92 -3.34
C PHE A 187 6.25 17.29 -4.54
N CYS A 188 6.09 15.96 -4.58
CA CYS A 188 5.55 15.29 -5.76
C CYS A 188 4.01 15.24 -5.79
N THR A 189 3.33 15.62 -4.69
CA THR A 189 1.87 15.58 -4.60
C THR A 189 1.18 16.39 -5.70
N PRO A 190 1.48 17.70 -5.90
CA PRO A 190 0.78 18.50 -6.91
C PRO A 190 0.85 17.88 -8.32
N LYS A 191 2.05 17.45 -8.74
CA LYS A 191 2.23 16.77 -10.04
C LYS A 191 1.52 15.43 -10.13
N THR A 192 1.51 14.64 -9.05
CA THR A 192 0.76 13.38 -9.02
C THR A 192 -0.75 13.61 -9.14
N MET A 193 -1.27 14.67 -8.50
CA MET A 193 -2.67 15.07 -8.61
C MET A 193 -3.02 15.53 -10.03
N GLU A 194 -2.18 16.35 -10.66
CA GLU A 194 -2.35 16.78 -12.06
C GLU A 194 -2.41 15.58 -13.01
N ILE A 195 -1.51 14.59 -12.84
CA ILE A 195 -1.52 13.35 -13.64
C ILE A 195 -2.82 12.58 -13.42
N LEU A 196 -3.22 12.33 -12.17
CA LEU A 196 -4.46 11.60 -11.87
C LEU A 196 -5.70 12.32 -12.43
N SER A 197 -5.78 13.64 -12.26
CA SER A 197 -6.86 14.48 -12.77
C SER A 197 -6.97 14.38 -14.29
N ARG A 198 -5.83 14.47 -14.99
CA ARG A 198 -5.73 14.32 -16.46
C ARG A 198 -6.17 12.93 -16.91
N GLU A 199 -5.61 11.87 -16.33
CA GLU A 199 -5.85 10.50 -16.77
C GLU A 199 -7.29 10.04 -16.49
N TRP A 200 -7.88 10.46 -15.37
CA TRP A 200 -9.25 10.10 -15.02
C TRP A 200 -10.29 11.13 -15.43
N LYS A 201 -9.89 12.24 -16.08
CA LYS A 201 -10.76 13.34 -16.50
C LYS A 201 -11.64 13.85 -15.35
N MET A 202 -11.05 14.03 -14.18
CA MET A 202 -11.73 14.51 -12.99
C MET A 202 -11.14 15.83 -12.51
N ASP A 203 -11.97 16.64 -11.87
CA ASP A 203 -11.52 17.90 -11.27
C ASP A 203 -10.40 17.66 -10.25
N LEU A 204 -9.46 18.59 -10.15
CA LEU A 204 -8.33 18.47 -9.24
C LEU A 204 -8.79 18.38 -7.77
N ASN A 205 -9.91 19.03 -7.41
CA ASN A 205 -10.48 18.96 -6.06
C ASN A 205 -11.16 17.62 -5.75
N ALA A 206 -11.50 16.83 -6.77
CA ALA A 206 -12.04 15.48 -6.60
C ALA A 206 -10.94 14.44 -6.28
N ILE A 207 -9.66 14.81 -6.38
CA ILE A 207 -8.55 13.93 -6.05
C ILE A 207 -8.42 13.80 -4.53
N VAL A 208 -8.54 12.56 -4.06
CA VAL A 208 -8.43 12.21 -2.65
C VAL A 208 -7.12 11.50 -2.33
N LYS A 209 -6.71 11.60 -1.07
CA LYS A 209 -5.52 10.94 -0.54
C LYS A 209 -5.67 9.42 -0.55
N SER A 210 -6.73 8.88 0.05
CA SER A 210 -6.88 7.43 0.27
C SER A 210 -8.27 6.91 -0.10
N GLY A 211 -9.30 7.38 0.61
CA GLY A 211 -10.71 7.02 0.44
C GLY A 211 -11.57 8.23 0.05
N LYS A 212 -12.87 7.99 -0.14
CA LYS A 212 -13.82 8.97 -0.71
C LYS A 212 -13.87 10.32 0.02
N ASP A 213 -13.65 10.32 1.33
CA ASP A 213 -13.73 11.53 2.16
C ASP A 213 -12.37 12.10 2.55
N ALA A 214 -11.28 11.56 2.00
CA ALA A 214 -9.91 11.97 2.30
C ALA A 214 -9.44 13.10 1.36
N TYR A 215 -10.16 14.22 1.35
CA TYR A 215 -9.87 15.35 0.46
C TYR A 215 -8.49 15.96 0.70
N VAL A 216 -7.80 16.31 -0.39
CA VAL A 216 -6.50 17.01 -0.34
C VAL A 216 -6.71 18.51 -0.56
N LEU A 217 -7.66 18.88 -1.41
CA LEU A 217 -8.09 20.25 -1.68
C LEU A 217 -9.55 20.37 -1.29
N THR A 218 -9.91 21.47 -0.62
CA THR A 218 -11.28 21.74 -0.15
C THR A 218 -11.93 22.92 -0.87
N GLY A 219 -11.22 23.55 -1.81
CA GLY A 219 -11.74 24.66 -2.62
C GLY A 219 -10.66 25.64 -3.05
N TYR A 220 -11.09 26.74 -3.66
CA TYR A 220 -10.23 27.85 -4.08
C TYR A 220 -10.25 28.95 -3.02
N ASN A 221 -9.07 29.47 -2.65
CA ASN A 221 -8.85 30.48 -1.60
C ASN A 221 -9.68 31.79 -1.72
N LYS A 222 -10.40 32.03 -2.82
CA LYS A 222 -11.17 33.26 -3.06
C LYS A 222 -12.66 33.06 -3.39
N GLN A 223 -13.15 31.82 -3.52
CA GLN A 223 -14.58 31.57 -3.76
C GLN A 223 -15.42 31.61 -2.46
N SER A 224 -14.79 31.45 -1.30
CA SER A 224 -15.45 31.55 0.01
C SER A 224 -15.75 32.99 0.44
N MET A 225 -15.21 34.01 -0.26
CA MET A 225 -15.37 35.42 0.10
C MET A 225 -16.56 36.11 -0.59
N GLU A 226 -17.19 35.47 -1.58
CA GLU A 226 -18.27 36.08 -2.38
C GLU A 226 -19.69 35.76 -1.86
N ARG A 227 -19.82 35.02 -0.75
CA ARG A 227 -21.13 34.64 -0.17
C ARG A 227 -21.58 35.49 1.02
N GLU A 228 -20.84 36.54 1.38
CA GLU A 228 -21.17 37.48 2.46
C GLU A 228 -21.20 38.94 1.97
N GLY A 229 -21.85 39.17 0.82
CA GLY A 229 -22.12 40.50 0.27
C GLY A 229 -23.61 40.77 0.15
#